data_AF-A0A533TGT0-F1
#
_entry.id   AF-A0A533TGT0-F1
#
_cell.length_a   1.000
_cell.length_b   1.000
_cell.length_c   1.000
_cell.angle_alpha   90.00
_cell.angle_beta   90.00
_cell.angle_gamma   90.00
#
_symmetry.space_group_name_H-M   'P 1'
#
loop_
_entity.id
_entity.type
_entity.pdbx_description
1 polymer ?
#
loop_
_entity_poly.entity_id
_entity_poly.type
_entity_poly.pdbx_seq_one_letter_code
_entity_poly.pdbx_strand_id
1 'polypeptide(L)'
;MTTVSTIYGDLSGVEFRSLFSNGKTDGCLVTEPNSLKTPYGTLVPQYEAEDMGRRSVKPMYFYKDGSLKSIALQSQTMLETPVGSIPAELVTFHKNGSIKRIFSLDGKLSGFWSWKNEFALADDITFNSPVGTLTAKLIGLQFYESGALKSITLWPGQTLTVTTPMGEIIVRKGLAFYESGAIRSFEPQKKIDISTPIGVITSWDNEPNGIHGDINSVQLSEDGSIEALSTVDHAVHVTVKEQEAELFHPGVKNNVCGDERKVSIPMKVRFDKKLVMFHDNPKFTFDLEHTRFELRKMDLATKEPAYSCS
;
A
#
# COMPACT_ATOMS: atom_id res chain seq x y z
N MET A 1 -24.51 23.70 22.40
CA MET A 1 -23.17 23.16 22.14
C MET A 1 -23.09 21.80 22.78
N THR A 2 -22.77 20.77 22.01
CA THR A 2 -22.69 19.38 22.50
C THR A 2 -21.25 19.11 22.87
N THR A 3 -21.00 18.84 24.15
CA THR A 3 -19.69 18.38 24.64
C THR A 3 -19.72 16.86 24.79
N VAL A 4 -18.67 16.18 24.36
CA VAL A 4 -18.53 14.72 24.47
C VAL A 4 -17.20 14.40 25.14
N SER A 5 -17.24 13.68 26.25
CA SER A 5 -16.02 13.22 26.92
C SER A 5 -15.45 11.98 26.22
N THR A 6 -14.15 12.00 25.98
CA THR A 6 -13.38 10.86 25.46
C THR A 6 -12.25 10.50 26.44
N ILE A 7 -11.61 9.35 26.23
CA ILE A 7 -10.42 8.97 27.02
C ILE A 7 -9.21 9.89 26.77
N TYR A 8 -9.26 10.74 25.73
CA TYR A 8 -8.17 11.65 25.36
C TYR A 8 -8.48 13.12 25.73
N GLY A 9 -9.64 13.40 26.32
CA GLY A 9 -10.12 14.74 26.65
C GLY A 9 -11.55 14.99 26.19
N ASP A 10 -12.07 16.16 26.53
CA ASP A 10 -13.41 16.58 26.12
C ASP A 10 -13.37 17.18 24.72
N LEU A 11 -14.39 16.84 23.92
CA LEU A 11 -14.64 17.41 22.61
C LEU A 11 -15.79 18.41 22.68
N SER A 12 -15.56 19.63 22.21
CA SER A 12 -16.55 20.69 22.02
C SER A 12 -16.90 20.85 20.53
N GLY A 13 -18.09 21.40 20.24
CA GLY A 13 -18.54 21.60 18.86
C GLY A 13 -18.79 20.29 18.10
N VAL A 14 -19.26 19.24 18.78
CA VAL A 14 -19.40 17.91 18.17
C VAL A 14 -20.66 17.80 17.32
N GLU A 15 -20.49 17.46 16.04
CA GLU A 15 -21.58 17.07 15.14
C GLU A 15 -21.53 15.57 14.84
N PHE A 16 -22.56 14.84 15.30
CA PHE A 16 -22.77 13.46 14.90
C PHE A 16 -23.60 13.40 13.62
N ARG A 17 -23.17 12.57 12.67
CA ARG A 17 -23.96 12.24 11.49
C ARG A 17 -24.04 10.72 11.40
N SER A 18 -25.26 10.20 11.20
CA SER A 18 -25.50 8.75 11.12
C SER A 18 -24.61 8.05 10.07
N LEU A 19 -24.27 8.75 8.98
CA LEU A 19 -23.38 8.28 7.93
C LEU A 19 -21.93 8.02 8.39
N PHE A 20 -21.51 8.57 9.54
CA PHE A 20 -20.16 8.38 10.08
C PHE A 20 -20.07 7.25 11.10
N SER A 21 -21.20 6.67 11.51
CA SER A 21 -21.24 5.57 12.47
C SER A 21 -21.74 4.28 11.84
N ASN A 22 -21.19 3.15 12.29
CA ASN A 22 -21.66 1.82 11.95
C ASN A 22 -21.52 0.88 13.17
N GLY A 23 -21.79 -0.41 13.01
CA GLY A 23 -21.68 -1.37 14.11
C GLY A 23 -20.27 -1.52 14.71
N LYS A 24 -19.21 -1.07 14.03
CA LYS A 24 -17.81 -1.21 14.44
C LYS A 24 -17.16 0.10 14.90
N THR A 25 -17.67 1.24 14.48
CA THR A 25 -17.08 2.54 14.76
C THR A 25 -18.11 3.63 14.91
N ASP A 26 -17.76 4.65 15.69
CA ASP A 26 -18.51 5.89 15.77
C ASP A 26 -17.67 7.03 15.20
N GLY A 27 -18.31 7.95 14.48
CA GLY A 27 -17.63 9.08 13.86
C GLY A 27 -18.36 10.39 14.13
N CYS A 28 -17.57 11.45 14.30
CA CYS A 28 -18.07 12.79 14.52
C CYS A 28 -17.18 13.83 13.83
N LEU A 29 -17.77 14.98 13.52
CA LEU A 29 -17.02 16.18 13.18
C LEU A 29 -16.88 17.05 14.44
N VAL A 30 -15.83 17.85 14.47
CA VAL A 30 -15.71 18.96 15.41
C VAL A 30 -15.70 20.26 14.62
N THR A 31 -16.37 21.28 15.13
CA THR A 31 -16.49 22.61 14.49
C THR A 31 -15.65 23.68 15.18
N GLU A 32 -14.92 23.29 16.23
CA GLU A 32 -14.13 24.18 17.08
C GLU A 32 -12.76 23.54 17.37
N PRO A 33 -11.75 24.35 17.74
CA PRO A 33 -10.45 23.84 18.16
C PRO A 33 -10.58 22.91 19.37
N ASN A 34 -10.06 21.69 19.24
CA ASN A 34 -10.02 20.69 20.30
C ASN A 34 -8.60 20.15 20.46
N SER A 35 -8.24 19.73 21.68
CA SER A 35 -6.91 19.18 21.97
C SER A 35 -7.05 17.82 22.64
N LEU A 36 -6.62 16.78 21.93
CA LEU A 36 -6.64 15.40 22.45
C LEU A 36 -5.25 15.01 22.94
N LYS A 37 -5.15 14.59 24.20
CA LYS A 37 -3.90 14.12 24.80
C LYS A 37 -3.71 12.64 24.48
N THR A 38 -2.72 12.32 23.67
CA THR A 38 -2.41 10.93 23.27
C THR A 38 -1.00 10.53 23.74
N PRO A 39 -0.65 9.24 23.70
CA PRO A 39 0.73 8.79 23.91
C PRO A 39 1.74 9.40 22.93
N TYR A 40 1.27 9.96 21.80
CA TYR A 40 2.08 10.58 20.75
C TYR A 40 2.06 12.12 20.82
N GLY A 41 1.66 12.67 21.97
CA GLY A 41 1.53 14.11 22.18
C GLY A 41 0.10 14.62 22.00
N THR A 42 -0.03 15.94 21.92
CA THR A 42 -1.32 16.60 21.72
C THR A 42 -1.67 16.62 20.24
N LEU A 43 -2.81 16.03 19.90
CA LEU A 43 -3.36 16.05 18.54
C LEU A 43 -4.53 17.03 18.48
N VAL A 44 -4.49 17.92 17.48
CA VAL A 44 -5.56 18.89 17.21
C VAL A 44 -6.34 18.39 15.99
N PRO A 45 -7.58 17.89 16.18
CA PRO A 45 -8.40 17.46 15.06
C PRO A 45 -8.68 18.61 14.10
N GLN A 46 -8.87 18.29 12.82
CA GLN A 46 -9.35 19.25 11.84
C GLN A 46 -10.74 19.74 12.24
N TYR A 47 -10.91 21.05 12.34
CA TYR A 47 -12.18 21.71 12.64
C TYR A 47 -12.60 22.73 11.59
N GLU A 48 -11.68 23.12 10.70
CA GLU A 48 -11.95 24.02 9.58
C GLU A 48 -11.30 23.56 8.27
N ALA A 49 -11.81 24.11 7.16
CA ALA A 49 -11.31 23.91 5.82
C ALA A 49 -10.31 25.04 5.47
N GLU A 50 -9.16 24.71 4.90
CA GLU A 50 -8.22 25.72 4.39
C GLU A 50 -8.45 25.95 2.88
N ASP A 51 -8.48 27.22 2.47
CA ASP A 51 -8.84 27.66 1.11
C ASP A 51 -7.87 27.20 0.00
N MET A 52 -6.68 26.72 0.35
CA MET A 52 -5.62 26.31 -0.60
C MET A 52 -5.70 24.80 -0.92
N GLY A 53 -6.84 24.35 -1.44
CA GLY A 53 -7.01 22.97 -1.93
C GLY A 53 -7.39 21.93 -0.86
N ARG A 54 -7.58 22.35 0.40
CA ARG A 54 -7.99 21.48 1.52
C ARG A 54 -9.40 21.79 2.08
N ARG A 55 -10.35 21.13 1.42
CA ARG A 55 -11.51 20.37 1.95
C ARG A 55 -12.41 20.94 3.05
N SER A 56 -13.70 20.67 2.84
CA SER A 56 -14.67 20.27 3.87
C SER A 56 -14.05 19.38 4.97
N VAL A 57 -14.25 19.74 6.23
CA VAL A 57 -13.76 19.04 7.44
C VAL A 57 -13.98 17.52 7.39
N LYS A 58 -12.95 16.74 7.73
CA LYS A 58 -13.02 15.28 7.84
C LYS A 58 -13.49 14.81 9.23
N PRO A 59 -14.31 13.76 9.31
CA PRO A 59 -14.70 13.20 10.60
C PRO A 59 -13.54 12.49 11.29
N MET A 60 -13.52 12.61 12.62
CA MET A 60 -12.78 11.69 13.47
C MET A 60 -13.56 10.39 13.61
N TYR A 61 -12.84 9.30 13.82
CA TYR A 61 -13.45 7.99 14.09
C TYR A 61 -12.89 7.39 15.36
N PHE A 62 -13.76 6.75 16.12
CA PHE A 62 -13.47 5.97 17.32
C PHE A 62 -13.90 4.52 17.13
N TYR A 63 -13.18 3.62 17.76
CA TYR A 63 -13.67 2.27 18.00
C TYR A 63 -14.77 2.29 19.07
N LYS A 64 -15.55 1.19 19.17
CA LYS A 64 -16.66 1.09 20.13
C LYS A 64 -16.24 1.14 21.61
N ASP A 65 -14.97 0.92 21.91
CA ASP A 65 -14.41 1.08 23.26
C ASP A 65 -13.96 2.51 23.56
N GLY A 66 -14.19 3.46 22.64
CA GLY A 66 -13.79 4.85 22.77
C GLY A 66 -12.33 5.14 22.39
N SER A 67 -11.54 4.12 22.01
CA SER A 67 -10.19 4.34 21.49
C SER A 67 -10.23 5.04 20.13
N LEU A 68 -9.26 5.91 19.87
CA LEU A 68 -9.18 6.66 18.63
C LEU A 68 -8.85 5.68 17.50
N LYS A 69 -9.55 5.80 16.37
CA LYS A 69 -9.30 5.00 15.16
C LYS A 69 -8.65 5.83 14.06
N SER A 70 -9.11 7.06 13.87
CA SER A 70 -8.64 7.93 12.80
C SER A 70 -8.87 9.39 13.15
N ILE A 71 -7.90 10.23 12.84
CA ILE A 71 -7.95 11.68 13.04
C ILE A 71 -7.24 12.39 11.89
N ALA A 72 -7.95 13.28 11.20
CA ALA A 72 -7.33 14.30 10.36
C ALA A 72 -6.94 15.47 11.27
N LEU A 73 -5.76 16.03 11.06
CA LEU A 73 -5.18 17.08 11.89
C LEU A 73 -5.36 18.45 11.23
N GLN A 74 -5.63 19.47 12.05
CA GLN A 74 -5.78 20.84 11.54
C GLN A 74 -4.52 21.34 10.85
N SER A 75 -3.35 21.00 11.40
CA SER A 75 -2.05 21.34 10.85
C SER A 75 -1.15 20.11 10.90
N GLN A 76 -0.17 20.08 10.00
CA GLN A 76 0.80 18.99 9.98
C GLN A 76 1.53 18.93 11.34
N THR A 77 1.47 17.77 11.98
CA THR A 77 2.04 17.53 13.31
C THR A 77 3.14 16.49 13.21
N MET A 78 4.30 16.77 13.82
CA MET A 78 5.38 15.78 13.92
C MET A 78 5.04 14.72 14.97
N LEU A 79 5.10 13.45 14.58
CA LEU A 79 4.85 12.31 15.46
C LEU A 79 6.13 11.51 15.66
N GLU A 80 6.47 11.27 16.91
CA GLU A 80 7.56 10.35 17.26
C GLU A 80 7.13 8.90 17.06
N THR A 81 7.89 8.17 16.26
CA THR A 81 7.64 6.77 15.95
C THR A 81 8.93 5.95 16.10
N PRO A 82 8.84 4.59 16.16
CA PRO A 82 10.03 3.74 16.19
C PRO A 82 10.97 3.92 14.99
N VAL A 83 10.48 4.48 13.89
CA VAL A 83 11.29 4.74 12.67
C VAL A 83 11.80 6.19 12.57
N GLY A 84 11.51 7.03 13.56
CA GLY A 84 11.86 8.45 13.61
C GLY A 84 10.65 9.37 13.67
N SER A 85 10.90 10.69 13.64
CA SER A 85 9.88 11.71 13.64
C SER A 85 9.24 11.84 12.25
N ILE A 86 7.94 11.60 12.14
CA ILE A 86 7.22 11.61 10.86
C ILE A 86 6.17 12.73 10.88
N PRO A 87 6.15 13.64 9.87
CA PRO A 87 5.07 14.60 9.72
C PRO A 87 3.76 13.89 9.39
N ALA A 88 2.66 14.33 10.00
CA ALA A 88 1.35 13.74 9.80
C ALA A 88 0.26 14.80 9.65
N GLU A 89 -0.65 14.55 8.71
CA GLU A 89 -1.93 15.26 8.60
C GLU A 89 -3.13 14.34 8.78
N LEU A 90 -2.93 13.04 8.56
CA LEU A 90 -3.91 12.01 8.90
C LEU A 90 -3.19 10.85 9.57
N VAL A 91 -3.74 10.45 10.71
CA VAL A 91 -3.24 9.32 11.49
C VAL A 91 -4.37 8.35 11.73
N THR A 92 -4.06 7.07 11.60
CA THR A 92 -4.95 5.99 12.03
C THR A 92 -4.27 5.15 13.08
N PHE A 93 -5.07 4.53 13.94
CA PHE A 93 -4.59 3.76 15.07
C PHE A 93 -5.17 2.34 15.03
N HIS A 94 -4.46 1.43 15.68
CA HIS A 94 -4.99 0.13 16.06
C HIS A 94 -5.85 0.28 17.31
N LYS A 95 -6.62 -0.76 17.62
CA LYS A 95 -7.54 -0.74 18.78
C LYS A 95 -6.80 -0.60 20.11
N ASN A 96 -5.56 -1.08 20.20
CA ASN A 96 -4.71 -0.90 21.38
C ASN A 96 -4.15 0.53 21.54
N GLY A 97 -4.50 1.46 20.64
CA GLY A 97 -4.04 2.85 20.65
C GLY A 97 -2.69 3.09 19.96
N SER A 98 -1.99 2.03 19.51
CA SER A 98 -0.75 2.19 18.74
C SER A 98 -1.03 2.76 17.34
N ILE A 99 -0.08 3.53 16.79
CA ILE A 99 -0.19 4.04 15.42
C ILE A 99 -0.29 2.86 14.43
N LYS A 100 -1.26 2.95 13.53
CA LYS A 100 -1.46 1.99 12.45
C LYS A 100 -0.95 2.51 11.12
N ARG A 101 -1.25 3.77 10.79
CA ARG A 101 -0.80 4.40 9.54
C ARG A 101 -0.71 5.91 9.71
N ILE A 102 0.35 6.49 9.17
CA ILE A 102 0.57 7.94 9.06
C ILE A 102 0.52 8.32 7.58
N PHE A 103 -0.18 9.40 7.26
CA PHE A 103 -0.10 10.09 5.99
C PHE A 103 0.50 11.48 6.22
N SER A 104 1.59 11.76 5.51
CA SER A 104 2.31 13.05 5.59
C SER A 104 1.48 14.20 5.05
N LEU A 105 0.71 13.92 4.00
CA LEU A 105 -0.26 14.81 3.38
C LEU A 105 -1.62 14.09 3.25
N ASP A 106 -2.71 14.84 3.42
CA ASP A 106 -4.08 14.31 3.38
C ASP A 106 -5.05 15.15 2.52
N GLY A 107 -4.52 15.80 1.48
CA GLY A 107 -5.31 16.63 0.57
C GLY A 107 -6.32 15.87 -0.29
N LYS A 108 -7.18 16.59 -1.02
CA LYS A 108 -8.18 16.00 -1.93
C LYS A 108 -7.79 16.23 -3.37
N LEU A 109 -7.76 15.17 -4.16
CA LEU A 109 -7.72 15.32 -5.61
C LEU A 109 -9.06 15.89 -6.09
N SER A 110 -9.01 16.92 -6.93
CA SER A 110 -10.16 17.55 -7.57
C SER A 110 -9.84 17.86 -9.04
N GLY A 111 -10.80 18.41 -9.79
CA GLY A 111 -10.55 18.85 -11.17
C GLY A 111 -9.45 19.92 -11.28
N PHE A 112 -9.22 20.69 -10.22
CA PHE A 112 -8.20 21.76 -10.16
C PHE A 112 -6.97 21.40 -9.33
N TRP A 113 -7.02 20.27 -8.61
CA TRP A 113 -5.97 19.84 -7.69
C TRP A 113 -5.58 18.41 -7.98
N SER A 114 -4.44 18.24 -8.63
CA SER A 114 -3.94 16.94 -9.06
C SER A 114 -2.97 16.35 -8.03
N TRP A 115 -2.61 15.08 -8.21
CA TRP A 115 -1.57 14.45 -7.40
C TRP A 115 -0.20 15.16 -7.55
N LYS A 116 0.03 15.88 -8.65
CA LYS A 116 1.24 16.69 -8.85
C LYS A 116 1.27 17.90 -7.91
N ASN A 117 0.11 18.47 -7.60
CA ASN A 117 0.00 19.57 -6.65
C ASN A 117 0.33 19.08 -5.24
N GLU A 118 -0.24 17.95 -4.81
CA GLU A 118 0.14 17.33 -3.53
C GLU A 118 1.62 16.94 -3.49
N PHE A 119 2.15 16.37 -4.57
CA PHE A 119 3.56 16.01 -4.65
C PHE A 119 4.48 17.23 -4.46
N ALA A 120 4.10 18.41 -4.96
CA ALA A 120 4.87 19.64 -4.79
C ALA A 120 4.88 20.14 -3.33
N LEU A 121 3.92 19.72 -2.50
CA LEU A 121 3.88 19.99 -1.07
C LEU A 121 4.62 18.93 -0.24
N ALA A 122 4.93 17.78 -0.82
CA ALA A 122 5.54 16.68 -0.08
C ALA A 122 7.03 16.95 0.14
N ASP A 123 7.47 16.83 1.38
CA ASP A 123 8.88 16.92 1.73
C ASP A 123 9.56 15.55 1.74
N ASP A 124 10.89 15.56 1.60
CA ASP A 124 11.69 14.36 1.78
C ASP A 124 11.72 14.00 3.27
N ILE A 125 11.40 12.75 3.58
CA ILE A 125 11.38 12.24 4.95
C ILE A 125 12.51 11.24 5.09
N THR A 126 13.40 11.48 6.04
CA THR A 126 14.44 10.52 6.44
C THR A 126 13.94 9.68 7.61
N PHE A 127 14.00 8.36 7.49
CA PHE A 127 13.50 7.43 8.50
C PHE A 127 14.33 6.14 8.54
N ASN A 128 14.31 5.47 9.69
CA ASN A 128 14.98 4.20 9.91
C ASN A 128 14.07 3.04 9.51
N SER A 129 14.53 2.20 8.60
CA SER A 129 13.81 0.99 8.19
C SER A 129 14.62 -0.26 8.50
N PRO A 130 14.02 -1.46 8.44
CA PRO A 130 14.77 -2.72 8.56
C PRO A 130 15.90 -2.89 7.54
N VAL A 131 15.84 -2.17 6.40
CA VAL A 131 16.85 -2.21 5.34
C VAL A 131 17.82 -1.01 5.39
N GLY A 132 17.86 -0.31 6.53
CA GLY A 132 18.71 0.85 6.77
C GLY A 132 17.94 2.18 6.74
N THR A 133 18.68 3.28 6.83
CA THR A 133 18.12 4.63 6.78
C THR A 133 17.78 4.99 5.33
N LEU A 134 16.53 5.39 5.11
CA LEU A 134 15.99 5.73 3.79
C LEU A 134 15.55 7.20 3.78
N THR A 135 15.58 7.83 2.61
CA THR A 135 15.06 9.19 2.40
C THR A 135 14.25 9.22 1.12
N ALA A 136 12.98 9.64 1.21
CA ALA A 136 12.09 9.80 0.05
C ALA A 136 10.85 10.63 0.41
N LYS A 137 10.12 11.10 -0.61
CA LYS A 137 8.76 11.59 -0.41
C LYS A 137 7.80 10.42 -0.24
N LEU A 138 7.10 10.39 0.88
CA LEU A 138 6.18 9.33 1.25
C LEU A 138 4.73 9.80 1.15
N ILE A 139 3.84 8.94 0.68
CA ILE A 139 2.39 9.09 0.85
C ILE A 139 2.02 8.64 2.27
N GLY A 140 2.60 7.53 2.75
CA GLY A 140 2.35 7.08 4.10
C GLY A 140 3.17 5.88 4.53
N LEU A 141 3.22 5.68 5.84
CA LEU A 141 3.86 4.54 6.51
C LEU A 141 2.81 3.77 7.29
N GLN A 142 2.86 2.43 7.23
CA GLN A 142 2.02 1.55 8.03
C GLN A 142 2.85 0.82 9.08
N PHE A 143 2.26 0.55 10.24
CA PHE A 143 2.89 -0.13 11.36
C PHE A 143 2.07 -1.33 11.84
N TYR A 144 2.75 -2.32 12.40
CA TYR A 144 2.16 -3.38 13.21
C TYR A 144 1.75 -2.86 14.59
N GLU A 145 0.97 -3.64 15.34
CA GLU A 145 0.55 -3.27 16.71
C GLU A 145 1.75 -3.16 17.69
N SER A 146 2.86 -3.83 17.39
CA SER A 146 4.14 -3.69 18.12
C SER A 146 4.88 -2.38 17.84
N GLY A 147 4.46 -1.62 16.83
CA GLY A 147 5.18 -0.45 16.33
C GLY A 147 6.25 -0.78 15.27
N ALA A 148 6.46 -2.05 14.92
CA ALA A 148 7.34 -2.41 13.81
C ALA A 148 6.81 -1.85 12.47
N LEU A 149 7.71 -1.40 11.60
CA LEU A 149 7.36 -0.87 10.28
C LEU A 149 6.81 -2.00 9.40
N LYS A 150 5.59 -1.81 8.89
CA LYS A 150 4.89 -2.79 8.05
C LYS A 150 5.02 -2.50 6.57
N SER A 151 4.87 -1.25 6.18
CA SER A 151 5.00 -0.84 4.79
C SER A 151 5.26 0.64 4.62
N ILE A 152 5.82 0.97 3.47
CA ILE A 152 6.11 2.31 3.00
C ILE A 152 5.39 2.48 1.66
N THR A 153 4.68 3.59 1.48
CA THR A 153 4.10 3.98 0.19
C THR A 153 4.77 5.25 -0.29
N LEU A 154 5.40 5.19 -1.47
CA LEU A 154 6.13 6.26 -2.12
C LEU A 154 5.19 7.10 -2.99
N TRP A 155 5.50 8.39 -3.13
CA TRP A 155 4.87 9.20 -4.17
C TRP A 155 5.17 8.68 -5.58
N PRO A 156 4.27 8.85 -6.57
CA PRO A 156 4.55 8.51 -7.96
C PRO A 156 5.83 9.18 -8.46
N GLY A 157 6.70 8.41 -9.11
CA GLY A 157 8.00 8.87 -9.61
C GLY A 157 9.14 8.82 -8.58
N GLN A 158 8.85 8.62 -7.30
CA GLN A 158 9.88 8.36 -6.29
C GLN A 158 10.35 6.90 -6.35
N THR A 159 11.64 6.72 -6.06
CA THR A 159 12.28 5.41 -6.01
C THR A 159 13.19 5.29 -4.81
N LEU A 160 13.39 4.06 -4.34
CA LEU A 160 14.36 3.73 -3.31
C LEU A 160 15.28 2.61 -3.81
N THR A 161 16.57 2.69 -3.50
CA THR A 161 17.50 1.58 -3.72
C THR A 161 17.60 0.78 -2.44
N VAL A 162 17.29 -0.52 -2.48
CA VAL A 162 17.28 -1.40 -1.31
C VAL A 162 17.98 -2.71 -1.58
N THR A 163 18.71 -3.21 -0.58
CA THR A 163 19.29 -4.55 -0.61
C THR A 163 18.22 -5.58 -0.28
N THR A 164 17.98 -6.50 -1.21
CA THR A 164 17.02 -7.60 -1.06
C THR A 164 17.74 -8.95 -1.08
N PRO A 165 17.08 -10.06 -0.71
CA PRO A 165 17.61 -11.40 -0.95
C PRO A 165 17.97 -11.69 -2.42
N MET A 166 17.45 -10.90 -3.37
CA MET A 166 17.73 -10.99 -4.81
C MET A 166 18.81 -10.00 -5.28
N GLY A 167 19.50 -9.35 -4.35
CA GLY A 167 20.49 -8.30 -4.63
C GLY A 167 19.92 -6.89 -4.48
N GLU A 168 20.66 -5.90 -4.99
CA GLU A 168 20.26 -4.50 -4.94
C GLU A 168 19.16 -4.21 -5.98
N ILE A 169 18.01 -3.72 -5.50
CA ILE A 169 16.83 -3.46 -6.33
C ILE A 169 16.40 -2.01 -6.17
N ILE A 170 16.08 -1.37 -7.30
CA ILE A 170 15.39 -0.07 -7.31
C ILE A 170 13.89 -0.34 -7.21
N VAL A 171 13.29 0.10 -6.12
CA VAL A 171 11.88 -0.05 -5.78
C VAL A 171 11.14 1.23 -6.14
N ARG A 172 9.92 1.09 -6.66
CA ARG A 172 8.93 2.16 -6.88
C ARG A 172 7.67 1.85 -6.09
N LYS A 173 6.79 2.83 -5.90
CA LYS A 173 5.48 2.70 -5.20
C LYS A 173 5.54 2.26 -3.74
N GLY A 174 6.28 1.24 -3.36
CA GLY A 174 6.39 0.83 -1.98
C GLY A 174 7.15 -0.46 -1.71
N LEU A 175 7.37 -0.67 -0.41
CA LEU A 175 8.09 -1.77 0.19
C LEU A 175 7.34 -2.18 1.45
N ALA A 176 7.23 -3.47 1.71
CA ALA A 176 6.60 -4.02 2.91
C ALA A 176 7.53 -5.00 3.61
N PHE A 177 7.36 -5.09 4.93
CA PHE A 177 8.16 -5.93 5.81
C PHE A 177 7.26 -6.87 6.59
N TYR A 178 7.83 -7.98 7.04
CA TYR A 178 7.33 -8.74 8.18
C TYR A 178 7.67 -7.99 9.47
N GLU A 179 7.02 -8.40 10.56
CA GLU A 179 7.26 -7.81 11.87
C GLU A 179 8.69 -8.06 12.38
N SER A 180 9.35 -9.12 11.91
CA SER A 180 10.79 -9.38 12.13
C SER A 180 11.72 -8.41 11.41
N GLY A 181 11.21 -7.60 10.48
CA GLY A 181 11.99 -6.72 9.63
C GLY A 181 12.42 -7.34 8.29
N ALA A 182 12.21 -8.64 8.07
CA ALA A 182 12.45 -9.25 6.77
C ALA A 182 11.57 -8.59 5.69
N ILE A 183 12.11 -8.41 4.47
CA ILE A 183 11.33 -7.87 3.35
C ILE A 183 10.24 -8.87 2.99
N ARG A 184 8.99 -8.40 3.00
CA ARG A 184 7.80 -9.19 2.66
C ARG A 184 7.35 -8.97 1.22
N SER A 185 7.43 -7.75 0.72
CA SER A 185 7.13 -7.49 -0.69
C SER A 185 7.73 -6.16 -1.16
N PHE A 186 8.02 -6.06 -2.46
CA PHE A 186 8.49 -4.82 -3.08
C PHE A 186 8.02 -4.73 -4.52
N GLU A 187 7.85 -3.50 -5.01
CA GLU A 187 7.47 -3.25 -6.41
C GLU A 187 8.70 -2.75 -7.18
N PRO A 188 9.30 -3.55 -8.07
CA PRO A 188 10.51 -3.16 -8.77
C PRO A 188 10.21 -2.07 -9.81
N GLN A 189 11.14 -1.14 -9.97
CA GLN A 189 11.04 -0.05 -10.95
C GLN A 189 11.11 -0.57 -12.39
N LYS A 190 11.79 -1.69 -12.62
CA LYS A 190 11.98 -2.34 -13.91
C LYS A 190 11.75 -3.84 -13.79
N LYS A 191 11.62 -4.51 -14.94
CA LYS A 191 11.62 -5.96 -15.03
C LYS A 191 12.86 -6.55 -14.38
N ILE A 192 12.68 -7.58 -13.56
CA ILE A 192 13.76 -8.33 -12.92
C ILE A 192 13.55 -9.83 -13.12
N ASP A 193 14.64 -10.55 -13.39
CA ASP A 193 14.59 -12.00 -13.53
C ASP A 193 14.74 -12.66 -12.16
N ILE A 194 13.77 -13.50 -11.79
CA ILE A 194 13.72 -14.16 -10.49
C ILE A 194 13.80 -15.68 -10.70
N SER A 195 14.75 -16.32 -10.02
CA SER A 195 14.81 -17.79 -9.96
C SER A 195 13.65 -18.31 -9.10
N THR A 196 12.82 -19.18 -9.66
CA THR A 196 11.69 -19.80 -8.97
C THR A 196 11.74 -21.33 -9.04
N PRO A 197 10.94 -22.05 -8.24
CA PRO A 197 10.84 -23.51 -8.34
C PRO A 197 10.45 -24.06 -9.72
N ILE A 198 9.81 -23.25 -10.58
CA ILE A 198 9.40 -23.64 -11.93
C ILE A 198 10.28 -23.04 -13.04
N GLY A 199 11.42 -22.45 -12.68
CA GLY A 199 12.37 -21.81 -13.59
C GLY A 199 12.51 -20.30 -13.38
N VAL A 200 13.24 -19.63 -14.26
CA VAL A 200 13.46 -18.17 -14.16
C VAL A 200 12.30 -17.43 -14.78
N ILE A 201 11.65 -16.54 -14.01
CA ILE A 201 10.53 -15.72 -14.47
C ILE A 201 10.91 -14.24 -14.37
N THR A 202 10.69 -13.49 -15.43
CA THR A 202 10.77 -12.02 -15.41
C THR A 202 9.56 -11.45 -14.67
N SER A 203 9.78 -10.92 -13.48
CA SER A 203 8.73 -10.29 -12.67
C SER A 203 8.63 -8.80 -12.92
N TRP A 204 7.40 -8.36 -13.15
CA TRP A 204 7.00 -6.97 -13.24
C TRP A 204 5.47 -6.86 -13.34
N ASP A 205 4.91 -5.80 -12.76
CA ASP A 205 3.51 -5.42 -12.93
C ASP A 205 3.44 -4.08 -13.67
N ASN A 206 2.71 -4.01 -14.78
CA ASN A 206 2.53 -2.77 -15.53
C ASN A 206 1.54 -1.81 -14.85
N GLU A 207 0.61 -2.34 -14.05
CA GLU A 207 -0.40 -1.59 -13.31
C GLU A 207 -0.45 -1.97 -11.82
N PRO A 208 0.65 -1.81 -11.06
CA PRO A 208 0.64 -2.19 -9.66
C PRO A 208 -0.38 -1.36 -8.88
N ASN A 209 -0.83 -1.86 -7.73
CA ASN A 209 -1.72 -1.12 -6.86
C ASN A 209 -1.15 0.29 -6.57
N GLY A 210 -1.91 1.33 -6.95
CA GLY A 210 -1.50 2.73 -6.79
C GLY A 210 -1.86 3.34 -5.44
N ILE A 211 -2.54 2.59 -4.56
CA ILE A 211 -3.08 3.11 -3.30
C ILE A 211 -2.10 2.91 -2.14
N HIS A 212 -1.42 1.77 -2.08
CA HIS A 212 -0.52 1.44 -0.97
C HIS A 212 0.60 0.48 -1.39
N GLY A 213 1.74 0.57 -0.71
CA GLY A 213 2.90 -0.31 -0.86
C GLY A 213 2.82 -1.65 -0.11
N ASP A 214 1.66 -2.03 0.41
CA ASP A 214 1.52 -3.20 1.31
C ASP A 214 1.70 -4.56 0.61
N ILE A 215 1.25 -4.67 -0.64
CA ILE A 215 1.29 -5.89 -1.47
C ILE A 215 1.75 -5.47 -2.86
N ASN A 216 2.89 -6.00 -3.26
CA ASN A 216 3.57 -5.62 -4.50
C ASN A 216 3.73 -6.83 -5.44
N SER A 217 4.26 -6.58 -6.64
CA SER A 217 4.47 -7.61 -7.64
C SER A 217 5.43 -8.70 -7.22
N VAL A 218 6.42 -8.44 -6.35
CA VAL A 218 7.29 -9.48 -5.76
C VAL A 218 6.99 -9.61 -4.28
N GLN A 219 6.71 -10.83 -3.83
CA GLN A 219 6.42 -11.19 -2.45
C GLN A 219 7.37 -12.30 -2.02
N LEU A 220 7.98 -12.13 -0.86
CA LEU A 220 8.95 -13.05 -0.29
C LEU A 220 8.40 -13.61 1.01
N SER A 221 8.76 -14.84 1.32
CA SER A 221 8.65 -15.38 2.67
C SER A 221 9.69 -14.76 3.60
N GLU A 222 9.54 -15.02 4.88
CA GLU A 222 10.41 -14.45 5.93
C GLU A 222 11.88 -14.92 5.83
N ASP A 223 12.13 -16.08 5.24
CA ASP A 223 13.48 -16.59 4.93
C ASP A 223 14.09 -15.99 3.63
N GLY A 224 13.34 -15.13 2.94
CA GLY A 224 13.75 -14.48 1.70
C GLY A 224 13.50 -15.27 0.42
N SER A 225 12.92 -16.48 0.51
CA SER A 225 12.50 -17.22 -0.68
C SER A 225 11.26 -16.60 -1.34
N ILE A 226 11.06 -16.89 -2.63
CA ILE A 226 9.96 -16.29 -3.41
C ILE A 226 8.62 -16.94 -2.99
N GLU A 227 7.68 -16.13 -2.50
CA GLU A 227 6.32 -16.57 -2.17
C GLU A 227 5.36 -16.28 -3.32
N ALA A 228 5.44 -15.10 -3.94
CA ALA A 228 4.64 -14.81 -5.12
C ALA A 228 5.30 -13.78 -6.02
N LEU A 229 5.05 -13.89 -7.33
CA LEU A 229 5.42 -12.86 -8.28
C LEU A 229 4.31 -12.56 -9.29
N SER A 230 4.38 -11.38 -9.89
CA SER A 230 3.58 -11.01 -11.06
C SER A 230 4.46 -10.92 -12.29
N THR A 231 3.97 -11.41 -13.43
CA THR A 231 4.68 -11.35 -14.71
C THR A 231 3.72 -10.97 -15.83
N VAL A 232 4.23 -10.20 -16.80
CA VAL A 232 3.59 -9.98 -18.10
C VAL A 232 4.36 -10.68 -19.23
N ASP A 233 5.56 -11.21 -18.96
CA ASP A 233 6.48 -11.66 -20.02
C ASP A 233 6.45 -13.16 -20.28
N HIS A 234 5.84 -13.94 -19.38
CA HIS A 234 5.89 -15.39 -19.43
C HIS A 234 4.50 -16.01 -19.40
N ALA A 235 4.32 -17.05 -20.21
CA ALA A 235 3.27 -18.04 -20.06
C ALA A 235 3.86 -19.34 -19.47
N VAL A 236 3.05 -20.12 -18.78
CA VAL A 236 3.41 -21.41 -18.20
C VAL A 236 2.53 -22.50 -18.78
N HIS A 237 3.14 -23.46 -19.47
CA HIS A 237 2.47 -24.72 -19.80
C HIS A 237 2.63 -25.68 -18.63
N VAL A 238 1.52 -26.28 -18.19
CA VAL A 238 1.44 -27.16 -17.03
C VAL A 238 0.96 -28.53 -17.49
N THR A 239 1.73 -29.57 -17.20
CA THR A 239 1.40 -30.95 -17.59
C THR A 239 1.41 -31.86 -16.36
N VAL A 240 0.25 -32.44 -16.05
CA VAL A 240 0.07 -33.39 -14.93
C VAL A 240 -0.07 -34.81 -15.49
N LYS A 241 0.83 -35.72 -15.12
CA LYS A 241 0.75 -37.17 -15.43
C LYS A 241 0.31 -37.49 -16.89
N GLU A 242 0.97 -36.87 -17.87
CA GLU A 242 0.72 -37.06 -19.32
C GLU A 242 -0.68 -36.64 -19.83
N GLN A 243 -1.44 -35.88 -19.03
CA GLN A 243 -2.69 -35.26 -19.49
C GLN A 243 -2.44 -34.05 -20.40
N GLU A 244 -3.50 -33.55 -21.03
CA GLU A 244 -3.46 -32.35 -21.86
C GLU A 244 -2.88 -31.16 -21.07
N ALA A 245 -1.98 -30.42 -21.70
CA ALA A 245 -1.27 -29.32 -21.05
C ALA A 245 -2.20 -28.10 -20.91
N GLU A 246 -2.31 -27.57 -19.70
CA GLU A 246 -3.02 -26.31 -19.44
C GLU A 246 -2.05 -25.13 -19.61
N LEU A 247 -2.52 -24.04 -20.20
CA LEU A 247 -1.73 -22.84 -20.45
C LEU A 247 -2.19 -21.69 -19.56
N PHE A 248 -1.29 -21.22 -18.69
CA PHE A 248 -1.49 -20.01 -17.90
C PHE A 248 -0.70 -18.86 -18.50
N HIS A 249 -1.32 -17.70 -18.66
CA HIS A 249 -0.68 -16.55 -19.27
C HIS A 249 -1.28 -15.23 -18.75
N PRO A 250 -0.53 -14.12 -18.88
CA PRO A 250 -1.05 -12.77 -18.68
C PRO A 250 -2.34 -12.53 -19.46
N GLY A 251 -3.31 -11.90 -18.82
CA GLY A 251 -4.57 -11.51 -19.45
C GLY A 251 -4.41 -10.23 -20.27
N VAL A 252 -5.49 -9.83 -20.94
CA VAL A 252 -5.57 -8.57 -21.68
C VAL A 252 -6.89 -7.87 -21.36
N LYS A 253 -6.83 -6.56 -21.13
CA LYS A 253 -8.02 -5.69 -21.00
C LYS A 253 -7.90 -4.44 -21.88
N ASN A 254 -9.02 -3.75 -22.05
CA ASN A 254 -9.01 -2.40 -22.60
C ASN A 254 -8.42 -1.44 -21.56
N ASN A 255 -7.73 -0.42 -22.04
CA ASN A 255 -7.27 0.67 -21.19
C ASN A 255 -8.48 1.43 -20.59
N VAL A 256 -8.30 1.97 -19.39
CA VAL A 256 -9.38 2.64 -18.64
C VAL A 256 -9.86 3.91 -19.34
N CYS A 257 -8.96 4.59 -20.06
CA CYS A 257 -9.24 5.83 -20.77
C CYS A 257 -10.00 5.66 -22.10
N GLY A 258 -10.49 4.46 -22.42
CA GLY A 258 -11.40 4.23 -23.54
C GLY A 258 -10.76 4.28 -24.93
N ASP A 259 -9.44 4.44 -25.05
CA ASP A 259 -8.76 4.15 -26.29
C ASP A 259 -8.80 2.63 -26.56
N GLU A 260 -8.87 2.20 -27.83
CA GLU A 260 -8.83 0.77 -28.22
C GLU A 260 -7.52 0.06 -27.82
N ARG A 261 -6.67 0.73 -27.04
CA ARG A 261 -5.43 0.23 -26.48
C ARG A 261 -5.70 -0.96 -25.58
N LYS A 262 -5.04 -2.06 -25.92
CA LYS A 262 -4.95 -3.27 -25.11
C LYS A 262 -3.78 -3.15 -24.12
N VAL A 263 -4.07 -3.46 -22.87
CA VAL A 263 -3.11 -3.44 -21.74
C VAL A 263 -3.06 -4.83 -21.13
N SER A 264 -1.87 -5.31 -20.79
CA SER A 264 -1.69 -6.59 -20.11
C SER A 264 -2.24 -6.56 -18.69
N ILE A 265 -2.83 -7.68 -18.28
CA ILE A 265 -3.10 -8.00 -16.88
C ILE A 265 -2.03 -9.00 -16.47
N PRO A 266 -1.14 -8.69 -15.51
CA PRO A 266 -0.11 -9.63 -15.08
C PRO A 266 -0.70 -10.96 -14.62
N MET A 267 -0.06 -12.04 -15.02
CA MET A 267 -0.27 -13.34 -14.41
C MET A 267 0.42 -13.35 -13.05
N LYS A 268 -0.31 -13.80 -12.02
CA LYS A 268 0.25 -14.03 -10.70
C LYS A 268 0.64 -15.49 -10.55
N VAL A 269 1.82 -15.73 -10.00
CA VAL A 269 2.35 -17.05 -9.67
C VAL A 269 2.69 -17.04 -8.18
N ARG A 270 2.08 -17.94 -7.41
CA ARG A 270 2.34 -18.09 -5.98
C ARG A 270 2.94 -19.46 -5.69
N PHE A 271 3.91 -19.52 -4.81
CA PHE A 271 4.57 -20.73 -4.33
C PHE A 271 4.24 -20.91 -2.86
N ASP A 272 3.85 -22.12 -2.47
CA ASP A 272 3.68 -22.52 -1.08
C ASP A 272 4.26 -23.92 -0.90
N LYS A 273 5.48 -23.99 -0.33
CA LYS A 273 6.23 -25.22 -0.10
C LYS A 273 6.39 -26.05 -1.38
N LYS A 274 5.52 -27.05 -1.58
CA LYS A 274 5.53 -27.97 -2.73
C LYS A 274 4.47 -27.62 -3.77
N LEU A 275 3.75 -26.52 -3.60
CA LEU A 275 2.64 -26.13 -4.47
C LEU A 275 2.99 -24.85 -5.25
N VAL A 276 2.47 -24.76 -6.46
CA VAL A 276 2.41 -23.53 -7.25
C VAL A 276 0.96 -23.25 -7.64
N MET A 277 0.54 -21.99 -7.52
CA MET A 277 -0.81 -21.53 -7.84
C MET A 277 -0.77 -20.37 -8.82
N PHE A 278 -1.65 -20.41 -9.82
CA PHE A 278 -1.80 -19.35 -10.82
C PHE A 278 -3.05 -18.49 -10.57
N HIS A 279 -2.94 -17.19 -10.83
CA HIS A 279 -4.04 -16.20 -10.75
C HIS A 279 -4.77 -16.10 -9.39
N ASP A 280 -4.09 -16.47 -8.29
CA ASP A 280 -4.71 -16.56 -6.95
C ASP A 280 -5.98 -17.44 -6.93
N ASN A 281 -6.08 -18.44 -7.83
CA ASN A 281 -7.24 -19.33 -7.91
C ASN A 281 -6.88 -20.74 -7.39
N PRO A 282 -7.50 -21.21 -6.28
CA PRO A 282 -7.22 -22.52 -5.72
C PRO A 282 -7.39 -23.70 -6.69
N LYS A 283 -8.23 -23.56 -7.73
CA LYS A 283 -8.40 -24.58 -8.77
C LYS A 283 -7.17 -24.74 -9.68
N PHE A 284 -6.33 -23.71 -9.75
CA PHE A 284 -5.12 -23.69 -10.58
C PHE A 284 -3.87 -23.90 -9.70
N THR A 285 -3.96 -24.88 -8.79
CA THR A 285 -2.90 -25.24 -7.86
C THR A 285 -2.32 -26.60 -8.24
N PHE A 286 -1.00 -26.69 -8.34
CA PHE A 286 -0.29 -27.86 -8.83
C PHE A 286 0.86 -28.22 -7.90
N ASP A 287 1.12 -29.51 -7.76
CA ASP A 287 2.27 -30.03 -7.00
C ASP A 287 3.54 -29.97 -7.84
N LEU A 288 4.61 -29.39 -7.29
CA LEU A 288 5.88 -29.16 -7.95
C LEU A 288 6.64 -30.45 -8.31
N GLU A 289 6.42 -31.54 -7.57
CA GLU A 289 7.12 -32.81 -7.79
C GLU A 289 6.44 -33.67 -8.86
N HIS A 290 5.12 -33.55 -8.99
CA HIS A 290 4.31 -34.39 -9.90
C HIS A 290 3.86 -33.68 -11.18
N THR A 291 4.29 -32.45 -11.38
CA THR A 291 3.86 -31.60 -12.49
C THR A 291 5.07 -31.07 -13.25
N ARG A 292 5.03 -31.14 -14.58
CA ARG A 292 6.02 -30.51 -15.45
C ARG A 292 5.57 -29.10 -15.79
N PHE A 293 6.48 -28.15 -15.65
CA PHE A 293 6.28 -26.75 -16.00
C PHE A 293 7.21 -26.35 -17.13
N GLU A 294 6.67 -25.72 -18.17
CA GLU A 294 7.46 -25.12 -19.24
C GLU A 294 7.16 -23.63 -19.35
N LEU A 295 8.18 -22.82 -19.09
CA LEU A 295 8.10 -21.37 -19.25
C LEU A 295 8.31 -21.00 -20.72
N ARG A 296 7.41 -20.16 -21.26
CA ARG A 296 7.55 -19.58 -22.59
C ARG A 296 7.50 -18.07 -22.49
N LYS A 297 8.51 -17.40 -23.06
CA LYS A 297 8.47 -15.95 -23.24
C LYS A 297 7.37 -15.60 -24.24
N MET A 298 6.61 -14.55 -23.93
CA MET A 298 5.54 -14.05 -24.78
C MET A 298 5.98 -12.80 -25.53
N ASP A 299 5.69 -12.76 -26.82
CA ASP A 299 5.69 -11.52 -27.59
C ASP A 299 4.35 -10.81 -27.36
N LEU A 300 4.30 -9.95 -26.34
CA LEU A 300 3.07 -9.22 -26.04
C LEU A 300 2.83 -8.08 -27.04
N ALA A 301 1.71 -8.14 -27.76
CA ALA A 301 1.18 -7.05 -28.58
C ALA A 301 0.36 -6.02 -27.76
N THR A 302 0.76 -5.76 -26.52
CA THR A 302 0.07 -4.82 -25.60
C THR A 302 0.91 -3.58 -25.36
N LYS A 303 0.26 -2.44 -25.11
CA LYS A 303 0.96 -1.17 -24.83
C LYS A 303 0.98 -0.89 -23.33
N GLU A 304 1.87 0.02 -22.93
CA GLU A 304 1.88 0.57 -21.58
C GLU A 304 0.54 1.24 -21.24
N PRO A 305 0.06 1.09 -19.99
CA PRO A 305 -1.14 1.76 -19.50
C PRO A 305 -1.04 3.27 -19.67
N ALA A 306 -2.15 3.91 -20.04
CA ALA A 306 -2.25 5.37 -20.11
C ALA A 306 -3.40 5.85 -19.24
N TYR A 307 -3.10 6.79 -18.35
CA TYR A 307 -4.04 7.30 -17.34
C TYR A 307 -4.54 8.73 -17.61
N SER A 308 -4.17 9.29 -18.76
CA SER A 308 -4.68 10.57 -19.26
C SER A 308 -5.42 10.33 -20.57
N CYS A 309 -6.71 10.67 -20.61
CA CYS A 309 -7.44 10.79 -21.86
C CYS A 309 -6.90 12.03 -22.59
N SER A 310 -6.31 11.84 -23.77
CA SER A 310 -5.98 12.93 -24.70
C SER A 310 -7.23 13.44 -25.40
#